data_AF-A0A7L6AR78-F1
#
_entry.id   AF-A0A7L6AR78-F1
#
_cell.length_a   1.000
_cell.length_b   1.000
_cell.length_c   1.000
_cell.angle_alpha   90.00
_cell.angle_beta   90.00
_cell.angle_gamma   90.00
#
_symmetry.space_group_name_H-M   'P 1'
#
loop_
_entity.id
_entity.type
_entity.pdbx_description
1 polymer ?
#
loop_
_entity_poly.entity_id
_entity_poly.type
_entity_poly.pdbx_seq_one_letter_code
_entity_poly.pdbx_strand_id
1 'polypeptide(L)'
;MITPYQLNRTAAAQYCGVSVGKFDADYRPHLTEMEDGGCLYFLREDLKKLIKERFRKAATWRNEKDVTEPQPPSKDRQLHY
;
A
#
# COMPACT_ATOMS: atom_id res chain seq x y z
N MET A 1 24.56 -15.76 10.47
CA MET A 1 23.27 -15.76 11.18
C MET A 1 22.27 -15.06 10.27
N ILE A 2 21.42 -15.80 9.55
CA ILE A 2 20.39 -15.18 8.69
C ILE A 2 19.28 -14.71 9.61
N THR A 3 19.07 -13.40 9.69
CA THR A 3 17.96 -12.85 10.48
C THR A 3 16.66 -13.12 9.71
N PRO A 4 15.57 -13.57 10.37
CA PRO A 4 14.33 -14.01 9.70
C PRO A 4 13.54 -12.88 9.00
N TYR A 5 14.13 -11.70 8.89
CA TYR A 5 13.52 -10.48 8.37
C TYR A 5 14.13 -10.00 7.06
N GLN A 6 15.13 -10.72 6.53
CA GLN A 6 15.76 -10.43 5.24
C GLN A 6 15.02 -11.15 4.11
N LEU A 7 14.50 -10.39 3.15
CA LEU A 7 13.81 -10.89 1.97
C LEU A 7 14.68 -10.61 0.74
N ASN A 8 14.92 -11.63 -0.07
CA ASN A 8 15.54 -11.41 -1.39
C ASN A 8 14.55 -10.65 -2.30
N ARG A 9 15.06 -10.15 -3.43
CA ARG A 9 14.27 -9.38 -4.41
C ARG A 9 12.95 -10.04 -4.80
N THR A 10 12.96 -11.35 -5.06
CA THR A 10 11.76 -12.09 -5.48
C THR A 10 10.75 -12.21 -4.34
N ALA A 11 11.21 -12.52 -3.14
CA ALA A 11 10.37 -12.63 -1.94
C ALA A 11 9.80 -11.27 -1.53
N ALA A 12 10.56 -10.18 -1.69
CA ALA A 12 10.09 -8.82 -1.44
C ALA A 12 8.97 -8.42 -2.42
N ALA A 13 9.13 -8.71 -3.72
CA ALA A 13 8.09 -8.47 -4.72
C ALA A 13 6.81 -9.27 -4.44
N GLN A 14 6.95 -10.56 -4.09
CA GLN A 14 5.82 -11.41 -3.68
C GLN A 14 5.13 -10.89 -2.43
N TYR A 15 5.89 -10.42 -1.43
CA TYR A 15 5.36 -9.83 -0.20
C TYR A 15 4.55 -8.55 -0.47
N CYS A 16 4.99 -7.74 -1.42
CA CYS A 16 4.26 -6.56 -1.89
C CYS A 16 3.07 -6.89 -2.79
N GLY A 17 2.91 -8.14 -3.24
CA GLY A 17 1.86 -8.55 -4.18
C GLY A 17 2.03 -7.95 -5.58
N VAL A 18 3.27 -7.67 -6.00
CA VAL A 18 3.58 -7.05 -7.30
C VAL A 18 4.58 -7.89 -8.09
N SER A 19 4.71 -7.63 -9.39
CA SER A 19 5.77 -8.23 -10.20
C SER A 19 7.14 -7.64 -9.84
N VAL A 20 8.20 -8.42 -10.02
CA VAL A 20 9.58 -8.00 -9.71
C VAL A 20 9.98 -6.72 -10.45
N GLY A 21 9.56 -6.56 -11.71
CA GLY A 21 9.82 -5.33 -12.46
C GLY A 21 9.14 -4.10 -11.86
N LYS A 22 7.89 -4.25 -11.40
CA LYS A 22 7.20 -3.16 -10.68
C LYS A 22 7.84 -2.88 -9.34
N PHE A 23 8.29 -3.91 -8.63
CA PHE A 23 9.01 -3.76 -7.38
C PHE A 23 10.27 -2.90 -7.55
N ASP A 24 11.09 -3.18 -8.57
CA ASP A 24 12.28 -2.37 -8.87
C ASP A 24 11.98 -0.92 -9.21
N ALA A 25 10.91 -0.66 -9.96
CA ALA A 25 10.56 0.70 -10.36
C ALA A 25 9.97 1.52 -9.20
N ASP A 26 9.08 0.92 -8.41
CA ASP A 26 8.23 1.65 -7.46
C ASP A 26 8.65 1.54 -6.00
N TYR A 27 9.38 0.48 -5.62
CA TYR A 27 9.63 0.15 -4.22
C TYR A 27 11.12 0.18 -3.91
N ARG A 28 11.96 -0.46 -4.72
CA ARG A 28 13.41 -0.50 -4.56
C ARG A 28 14.07 0.87 -4.32
N PRO A 29 13.78 1.95 -5.06
CA PRO A 29 14.41 3.25 -4.82
C PRO A 29 14.06 3.89 -3.47
N HIS A 30 13.07 3.37 -2.76
CA HIS A 30 12.63 3.83 -1.44
C HIS A 30 13.01 2.87 -0.31
N LEU A 31 13.76 1.81 -0.60
CA LEU A 31 14.18 0.79 0.36
C LEU A 31 15.70 0.81 0.53
N THR A 32 16.14 0.45 1.73
CA THR A 32 17.56 0.22 2.01
C THR A 32 17.95 -1.17 1.54
N GLU A 33 18.81 -1.24 0.53
CA GLU A 33 19.44 -2.49 0.07
C GLU A 33 20.56 -2.89 1.04
N MET A 34 20.54 -4.13 1.52
CA MET A 34 21.64 -4.71 2.29
C MET A 34 22.30 -5.83 1.49
N GLU A 35 23.63 -5.78 1.38
CA GLU A 35 24.42 -6.82 0.75
C GLU A 35 25.02 -7.74 1.84
N ASP A 36 24.77 -9.04 1.72
CA ASP A 36 25.38 -10.07 2.56
C ASP A 36 25.83 -11.23 1.67
N GLY A 37 27.14 -11.50 1.65
CA GLY A 37 27.73 -12.61 0.89
C GLY A 37 27.46 -12.58 -0.62
N GLY A 38 27.34 -11.39 -1.23
CA GLY A 38 27.03 -11.23 -2.66
C GLY A 38 25.55 -11.36 -3.02
N CYS A 39 24.67 -11.44 -2.01
CA CYS A 39 23.23 -11.43 -2.20
C CYS A 39 22.63 -10.13 -1.65
N LEU A 40 21.72 -9.54 -2.42
CA LEU A 40 20.96 -8.35 -2.02
C LEU A 40 19.68 -8.76 -1.30
N TYR A 41 19.47 -8.17 -0.13
CA TYR A 41 18.32 -8.38 0.73
C TYR A 41 17.66 -7.08 1.14
N PHE A 42 16.36 -7.16 1.38
CA PHE A 42 15.51 -6.09 1.86
C PHE A 42 14.94 -6.45 3.22
N LEU A 43 14.84 -5.47 4.12
CA LEU A 43 14.22 -5.69 5.42
C LEU A 43 12.70 -5.67 5.30
N ARG A 44 12.07 -6.72 5.84
CA ARG A 44 10.61 -6.85 5.90
C ARG A 44 9.94 -5.66 6.60
N GLU A 45 10.59 -5.09 7.61
CA GLU A 45 10.05 -3.94 8.34
C GLU A 45 9.98 -2.67 7.50
N ASP A 46 10.99 -2.40 6.67
CA ASP A 46 10.99 -1.26 5.75
C ASP A 46 9.90 -1.42 4.69
N LEU A 47 9.76 -2.63 4.14
CA LEU A 47 8.66 -2.98 3.24
C LEU A 47 7.29 -2.71 3.90
N LYS A 48 7.12 -3.11 5.16
CA LYS A 48 5.87 -2.90 5.91
C LYS A 48 5.59 -1.42 6.14
N LYS A 49 6.59 -0.60 6.48
CA LYS A 49 6.45 0.85 6.64
C LYS A 49 6.05 1.52 5.33
N LEU A 50 6.77 1.22 4.24
CA LEU A 50 6.52 1.78 2.90
C LEU A 50 5.11 1.45 2.39
N ILE A 51 4.69 0.19 2.54
CA ILE A 51 3.32 -0.24 2.19
C ILE A 51 2.30 0.54 3.03
N LYS A 52 2.50 0.62 4.35
CA LYS A 52 1.58 1.33 5.26
C LYS A 52 1.45 2.82 4.90
N GLU A 53 2.54 3.50 4.56
CA GLU A 53 2.52 4.89 4.12
C GLU A 53 1.78 5.07 2.78
N ARG A 54 2.02 4.19 1.80
CA ARG A 54 1.29 4.20 0.53
C ARG A 54 -0.21 3.98 0.72
N PHE A 55 -0.61 3.01 1.54
CA PHE A 55 -2.02 2.76 1.85
C PHE A 55 -2.66 3.92 2.62
N ARG A 56 -1.94 4.55 3.55
CA ARG A 56 -2.45 5.73 4.28
C ARG A 56 -2.75 6.88 3.31
N LYS A 57 -1.84 7.17 2.37
CA LYS A 57 -2.07 8.19 1.32
C LYS A 57 -3.24 7.82 0.42
N ALA A 58 -3.34 6.56 -0.02
CA ALA A 58 -4.46 6.09 -0.85
C ALA A 58 -5.82 6.19 -0.12
N ALA A 59 -5.85 5.92 1.19
CA ALA A 59 -7.06 6.07 2.00
C ALA A 59 -7.48 7.54 2.19
N THR A 60 -6.53 8.48 2.12
CA THR A 60 -6.83 9.91 2.24
C THR A 60 -7.57 10.40 0.98
N TRP A 61 -7.18 9.91 -0.20
CA TRP A 61 -7.85 10.24 -1.47
C TRP A 61 -9.26 9.66 -1.60
N ARG A 62 -9.54 8.53 -0.93
CA ARG A 62 -10.85 7.88 -0.97
C ARG A 62 -11.88 8.52 -0.03
N ASN A 63 -11.46 9.38 0.89
CA ASN A 63 -12.38 10.13 1.77
C ASN A 63 -12.82 11.47 1.17
N GLU A 64 -12.06 12.07 0.25
CA GLU A 64 -12.47 13.34 -0.39
C GLU A 64 -13.52 13.18 -1.50
N LYS A 65 -14.02 11.97 -1.75
CA LYS A 65 -15.17 11.74 -2.65
C LYS A 65 -16.47 11.34 -1.94
N ASP A 66 -16.49 11.32 -0.60
CA ASP A 66 -17.66 10.81 0.17
C ASP A 66 -18.17 11.79 1.24
N VAL A 67 -18.03 13.10 1.02
CA VAL A 67 -18.86 14.12 1.72
C VAL A 67 -19.75 14.81 0.70
N THR A 68 -20.60 14.03 0.04
CA THR A 68 -21.90 14.55 -0.36
C THR A 68 -22.89 13.87 0.57
N GLU A 69 -23.20 14.55 1.66
CA GLU A 69 -24.30 14.24 2.58
C GLU A 69 -25.49 13.68 1.78
N PRO A 70 -25.95 12.44 2.03
CA PRO A 70 -27.27 12.07 1.58
C PRO A 70 -28.25 12.93 2.37
N GLN A 71 -28.70 14.03 1.76
CA GLN A 71 -29.89 14.75 2.23
C GLN A 71 -30.96 13.68 2.50
N PRO A 72 -31.53 13.60 3.72
CA PRO A 72 -32.61 12.67 3.97
C PRO A 72 -33.72 12.99 2.96
N PRO A 73 -34.40 11.99 2.37
CA PRO A 73 -35.50 12.28 1.46
C PRO A 73 -36.53 13.09 2.24
N SER A 74 -36.65 14.37 1.89
CA SER A 74 -37.69 15.26 2.41
C SER A 74 -39.02 14.56 2.19
N LYS A 75 -39.64 14.18 3.31
CA LYS A 75 -41.05 13.77 3.36
C LYS A 75 -41.88 14.97 2.94
N ASP A 76 -42.22 15.07 1.66
CA ASP A 76 -43.42 15.79 1.23
C ASP A 76 -43.86 15.35 -0.16
N ARG A 77 -44.70 14.31 -0.20
CA ARG A 77 -45.75 14.24 -1.21
C ARG A 77 -46.95 13.53 -0.59
N GLN A 78 -47.64 14.28 0.27
CA GLN A 78 -49.08 14.08 0.45
C GLN A 78 -49.76 14.21 -0.92
N LEU A 79 -50.76 13.34 -1.13
CA LEU A 79 -51.94 13.43 -2.01
C LEU A 79 -51.80 14.12 -3.38
N HIS A 80 -52.27 13.47 -4.45
CA HIS A 80 -53.67 13.61 -4.89
C HIS A 80 -53.93 12.89 -6.23
N TYR A 81 -55.18 12.41 -6.37
CA TYR A 81 -55.88 11.77 -7.49
C TYR A 81 -55.53 10.33 -7.86
#